data_AF-A0A7C9GM68-F1
#
_entry.id   AF-A0A7C9GM68-F1
#
_cell.length_a   1.000
_cell.length_b   1.000
_cell.length_c   1.000
_cell.angle_alpha   90.00
_cell.angle_beta   90.00
_cell.angle_gamma   90.00
#
_symmetry.space_group_name_H-M   'P 1'
#
loop_
_entity.id
_entity.type
_entity.pdbx_description
1 polymer ?
#
loop_
_entity_poly.entity_id
_entity_poly.type
_entity_poly.pdbx_seq_one_letter_code
_entity_poly.pdbx_strand_id
1 'polypeptide(L)'
;MIRWEMFINSISDGEVVDLRINNKYKITELDHILFQVSLSEDDIEKNGIPIIIIGDTSLELIFSHYENSEKIYTSIEPLNSHRSRYFYNFFGESQVSLYIGTQYAPIYSVTFDILARRENATLANIMLEYLTENLEDIVSICFSKSRKTASFDEDNIFNFNKLEIIKETVNYLTQHLPLFIIEHRHALEPKLILSKQGQPTGPDSIMWALYNLDQLSPANNEDANIFYNNRGYSFNELPKETLKENTDIYENKVIHAFLKQANVFLMMFKESLISPKDKIQSLETNEFIQFNHTMSKYADLALIKKAKKIENLISTLEKTRLLFNKKIPSTASIGIVPKVTPYVAKHNHYRKTFYLIEQYHHAPTPSFIGKELFSGLKNLSIVYETTVLILLHEIIQESYKVQLIEQNYRLHSEELPFGGVKIERPTNEINNYFLFKNENYDIELFYEAKIFPLSTHSKKGDLVNTSNNIDSNKYGKHHFCPDFIMKVNSKSWKNPLIIILDAKYKDAKTIKEHDIDELTRKYLLNIHQVNENMALGMSPVKMLFILFAHNSEETVVRSVAPQHCINGQFPVLPQSIAISVKPNEKNILIEHFIALKKIMDKKNKS
;
A
#
# COMPACT_ATOMS: atom_id res chain seq x y z
N MET A 1 43.21 -4.73 10.62
CA MET A 1 42.15 -5.57 11.23
C MET A 1 41.10 -4.63 11.77
N ILE A 2 39.87 -4.69 11.25
CA ILE A 2 38.83 -3.71 11.57
C ILE A 2 38.30 -3.96 12.99
N ARG A 3 38.37 -2.94 13.87
CA ARG A 3 37.68 -2.94 15.18
C ARG A 3 36.46 -2.05 15.10
N TRP A 4 35.35 -2.52 15.67
CA TRP A 4 34.11 -1.77 15.72
C TRP A 4 33.55 -1.79 17.14
N GLU A 5 33.57 -0.63 17.77
CA GLU A 5 33.28 -0.43 19.18
C GLU A 5 32.18 0.62 19.35
N MET A 6 31.48 0.52 20.48
CA MET A 6 30.42 1.43 20.86
C MET A 6 30.57 1.83 22.33
N PHE A 7 30.46 3.13 22.59
CA PHE A 7 30.38 3.69 23.93
C PHE A 7 28.95 4.15 24.20
N ILE A 8 28.42 3.83 25.38
CA ILE A 8 27.07 4.21 25.81
C ILE A 8 27.19 5.15 27.01
N ASN A 9 26.64 6.37 26.90
CA ASN A 9 26.54 7.40 27.93
C ASN A 9 27.87 7.94 28.53
N SER A 10 28.96 7.16 28.55
CA SER A 10 30.28 7.59 28.99
C SER A 10 31.42 6.99 28.16
N ILE A 11 32.57 7.68 28.13
CA ILE A 11 33.83 7.16 27.57
C ILE A 11 34.64 6.61 28.74
N SER A 12 34.27 5.44 29.24
CA SER A 12 35.04 4.72 30.26
C SER A 12 35.31 3.29 29.78
N ASP A 13 36.53 2.78 30.02
CA ASP A 13 36.99 1.47 29.52
C ASP A 13 36.12 0.28 29.98
N GLY A 14 35.30 0.47 31.02
CA GLY A 14 34.37 -0.54 31.53
C GLY A 14 33.03 -0.63 30.78
N GLU A 15 32.72 0.32 29.89
CA GLU A 15 31.44 0.41 29.16
C GLU A 15 31.59 0.28 27.64
N VAL A 16 32.79 -0.10 27.16
CA VAL A 16 33.07 -0.32 25.74
C VAL A 16 32.47 -1.64 25.28
N VAL A 17 31.61 -1.56 24.27
CA VAL A 17 30.97 -2.72 23.66
C VAL A 17 31.63 -3.02 22.32
N ASP A 18 32.36 -4.14 22.23
CA ASP A 18 32.84 -4.65 20.95
C ASP A 18 31.67 -5.26 20.17
N LEU A 19 31.29 -4.60 19.07
CA LEU A 19 30.13 -4.94 18.24
C LEU A 19 30.37 -6.15 17.34
N ARG A 20 31.57 -6.74 17.34
CA ARG A 20 31.90 -7.93 16.54
C ARG A 20 31.60 -9.24 17.27
N ILE A 21 31.41 -9.19 18.59
CA ILE A 21 31.31 -10.38 19.44
C ILE A 21 29.88 -10.92 19.52
N ASN A 22 28.89 -10.04 19.72
CA ASN A 22 27.49 -10.43 19.78
C ASN A 22 26.71 -9.87 18.59
N ASN A 23 25.73 -10.64 18.12
CA ASN A 23 24.87 -10.21 17.03
C ASN A 23 23.68 -9.38 17.50
N LYS A 24 23.45 -9.30 18.83
CA LYS A 24 22.30 -8.60 19.43
C LYS A 24 22.67 -7.87 20.72
N TYR A 25 22.31 -6.58 20.80
CA TYR A 25 22.46 -5.74 22.00
C TYR A 25 21.13 -5.12 22.38
N LYS A 26 20.98 -4.72 23.64
CA LYS A 26 19.78 -4.05 24.16
C LYS A 26 20.16 -2.65 24.66
N ILE A 27 19.44 -1.64 24.21
CA ILE A 27 19.66 -0.22 24.54
C ILE A 27 18.33 0.50 24.73
N THR A 28 18.34 1.71 25.27
CA THR A 28 17.17 2.59 25.37
C THR A 28 17.21 3.66 24.28
N GLU A 29 16.05 4.22 23.90
CA GLU A 29 15.97 5.32 22.92
C GLU A 29 16.62 6.64 23.41
N LEU A 30 16.99 6.74 24.69
CA LEU A 30 17.60 7.93 25.30
C LEU A 30 19.12 7.82 25.46
N ASP A 31 19.69 6.64 25.18
CA ASP A 31 21.12 6.42 25.32
C ASP A 31 21.90 7.29 24.33
N HIS A 32 22.93 7.95 24.84
CA HIS A 32 23.88 8.68 24.02
C HIS A 32 24.93 7.69 23.55
N ILE A 33 25.19 7.65 22.24
CA ILE A 33 26.05 6.64 21.64
C ILE A 33 27.16 7.30 20.86
N LEU A 34 28.37 6.78 21.03
CA LEU A 34 29.52 7.08 20.17
C LEU A 34 29.95 5.78 19.51
N PHE A 35 29.86 5.73 18.18
CA PHE A 35 30.45 4.64 17.42
C PHE A 35 31.91 4.96 17.13
N GLN A 36 32.76 3.95 17.29
CA GLN A 36 34.19 4.03 17.02
C GLN A 36 34.60 2.89 16.09
N VAL A 37 35.33 3.23 15.03
CA VAL A 37 35.88 2.26 14.07
C VAL A 37 37.38 2.48 13.95
N SER A 38 38.17 1.44 14.23
CA SER A 38 39.63 1.46 14.10
C SER A 38 40.05 0.67 12.85
N LEU A 39 40.84 1.31 11.99
CA LEU A 39 41.29 0.77 10.70
C LEU A 39 42.80 0.95 10.55
N SER A 40 43.50 -0.07 10.04
CA SER A 40 44.90 0.09 9.64
C SER A 40 45.02 0.87 8.32
N GLU A 41 46.16 1.51 8.06
CA GLU A 41 46.36 2.30 6.82
C GLU A 41 46.15 1.47 5.55
N ASP A 42 46.61 0.21 5.54
CA ASP A 42 46.38 -0.75 4.45
C ASP A 42 44.88 -1.04 4.18
N ASP A 43 44.04 -1.02 5.23
CA ASP A 43 42.61 -1.31 5.11
C ASP A 43 41.88 -0.12 4.47
N ILE A 44 42.35 1.11 4.71
CA ILE A 44 41.78 2.36 4.17
C ILE A 44 42.15 2.55 2.71
N GLU A 45 43.40 2.30 2.34
CA GLU A 45 43.84 2.39 0.94
C GLU A 45 43.11 1.38 0.05
N LYS A 46 42.78 0.19 0.58
CA LYS A 46 42.07 -0.86 -0.17
C LYS A 46 40.56 -0.68 -0.19
N ASN A 47 39.96 -0.30 0.93
CA ASN A 47 38.50 -0.38 1.11
C ASN A 47 37.81 0.99 1.21
N GLY A 48 38.53 2.08 1.52
CA GLY A 48 37.97 3.42 1.68
C GLY A 48 37.64 3.81 3.13
N ILE A 49 36.78 4.83 3.29
CA ILE A 49 36.39 5.41 4.59
C ILE A 49 35.19 4.63 5.16
N PRO A 50 35.13 4.38 6.49
CA PRO A 50 34.01 3.67 7.09
C PRO A 50 32.74 4.52 7.14
N ILE A 51 31.60 3.89 6.90
CA ILE A 51 30.26 4.49 6.97
C ILE A 51 29.39 3.54 7.79
N ILE A 52 28.64 4.08 8.75
CA ILE A 52 27.65 3.31 9.50
C ILE A 52 26.27 3.62 8.95
N ILE A 53 25.44 2.60 8.79
CA ILE A 53 24.04 2.74 8.41
C ILE A 53 23.18 2.18 9.55
N ILE A 54 22.26 2.99 10.05
CA ILE A 54 21.29 2.63 11.10
C ILE A 54 19.90 2.62 10.44
N GLY A 55 19.34 1.43 10.20
CA GLY A 55 18.14 1.31 9.38
C GLY A 55 18.37 1.90 7.98
N ASP A 56 17.69 3.00 7.66
CA ASP A 56 17.83 3.71 6.38
C ASP A 56 18.67 5.01 6.48
N THR A 57 19.19 5.33 7.67
CA THR A 57 19.95 6.57 7.92
C THR A 57 21.44 6.32 7.89
N SER A 58 22.17 7.03 7.04
CA SER A 58 23.64 7.01 7.04
C SER A 58 24.20 7.92 8.13
N LEU A 59 25.04 7.35 9.00
CA LEU A 59 25.83 8.06 9.98
C LEU A 59 27.25 8.28 9.44
N GLU A 60 27.66 9.54 9.36
CA GLU A 60 29.01 9.90 8.96
C GLU A 60 29.99 9.78 10.13
N LEU A 61 31.16 9.21 9.83
CA LEU A 61 32.26 9.11 10.78
C LEU A 61 33.36 10.09 10.39
N ILE A 62 33.91 10.79 11.38
CA ILE A 62 35.02 11.71 11.22
C ILE A 62 36.28 11.09 11.81
N PHE A 63 37.41 11.39 11.18
CA PHE A 63 38.71 11.03 11.73
C PHE A 63 38.91 11.74 13.07
N SER A 64 39.24 10.97 14.11
CA SER A 64 39.47 11.46 15.47
C SER A 64 40.96 11.57 15.75
N HIS A 65 41.67 10.45 15.80
CA HIS A 65 43.09 10.38 16.12
C HIS A 65 43.72 9.06 15.65
N TYR A 66 45.04 8.93 15.84
CA TYR A 66 45.77 7.68 15.63
C TYR A 66 46.00 6.98 16.98
N GLU A 67 45.81 5.66 17.00
CA GLU A 67 46.14 4.82 18.15
C GLU A 67 46.83 3.54 17.66
N ASN A 68 48.02 3.23 18.19
CA ASN A 68 48.78 2.02 17.85
C ASN A 68 48.98 1.77 16.32
N SER A 69 49.16 2.84 15.53
CA SER A 69 49.28 2.80 14.05
C SER A 69 47.97 2.47 13.30
N GLU A 70 46.83 2.50 13.99
CA GLU A 70 45.49 2.46 13.40
C GLU A 70 44.88 3.87 13.40
N LYS A 71 44.10 4.20 12.36
CA LYS A 71 43.28 5.41 12.31
C LYS A 71 41.94 5.14 12.96
N ILE A 72 41.57 5.99 13.91
CA ILE A 72 40.28 5.90 14.61
C ILE A 72 39.30 6.91 14.02
N TYR A 73 38.14 6.40 13.63
CA TYR A 73 36.99 7.18 13.17
C TYR A 73 35.89 7.13 14.22
N THR A 74 35.33 8.29 14.55
CA THR A 74 34.23 8.42 15.52
C THR A 74 33.02 9.09 14.88
N SER A 75 31.83 8.82 15.39
CA SER A 75 30.64 9.56 14.96
C SER A 75 30.77 11.07 15.24
N ILE A 76 30.17 11.92 14.40
CA ILE A 76 30.32 13.39 14.45
C ILE A 76 29.84 13.99 15.77
N GLU A 77 28.72 13.50 16.30
CA GLU A 77 28.10 14.10 17.47
C GLU A 77 28.77 13.60 18.76
N PRO A 78 29.21 14.50 19.66
CA PRO A 78 29.81 14.09 20.92
C PRO A 78 28.76 13.49 21.87
N LEU A 79 29.18 12.60 22.77
CA LEU A 79 28.30 11.89 23.73
C LEU A 79 27.45 12.80 24.62
N ASN A 80 27.85 14.05 24.83
CA ASN A 80 27.08 15.03 25.60
C ASN A 80 26.04 15.79 24.76
N SER A 81 26.04 15.63 23.44
CA SER A 81 25.08 16.24 22.52
C SER A 81 23.79 15.44 22.50
N HIS A 82 22.64 16.11 22.55
CA HIS A 82 21.34 15.46 22.33
C HIS A 82 21.25 14.72 20.99
N ARG A 83 22.04 15.15 19.99
CA ARG A 83 22.08 14.54 18.65
C ARG A 83 22.86 13.23 18.60
N SER A 84 23.61 12.89 19.66
CA SER A 84 24.27 11.58 19.79
C SER A 84 23.32 10.44 20.20
N ARG A 85 22.03 10.76 20.43
CA ARG A 85 20.96 9.78 20.64
C ARG A 85 20.46 9.24 19.30
N TYR A 86 21.28 8.45 18.63
CA TYR A 86 20.98 7.97 17.27
C TYR A 86 19.73 7.09 17.17
N PHE A 87 19.31 6.47 18.27
CA PHE A 87 18.09 5.65 18.34
C PHE A 87 16.91 6.39 18.98
N TYR A 88 16.98 7.72 19.11
CA TYR A 88 15.84 8.50 19.59
C TYR A 88 14.65 8.28 18.65
N ASN A 89 13.49 7.92 19.22
CA ASN A 89 12.25 7.55 18.50
C ASN A 89 12.33 6.26 17.66
N PHE A 90 13.39 5.46 17.79
CA PHE A 90 13.43 4.09 17.28
C PHE A 90 12.81 3.13 18.29
N PHE A 91 12.33 1.98 17.81
CA PHE A 91 11.78 0.95 18.69
C PHE A 91 11.98 -0.45 18.11
N GLY A 92 12.05 -1.44 19.00
CA GLY A 92 12.21 -2.82 18.61
C GLY A 92 13.59 -3.10 18.00
N GLU A 93 13.66 -4.04 17.06
CA GLU A 93 14.92 -4.48 16.46
C GLU A 93 15.37 -3.60 15.28
N SER A 94 16.38 -2.76 15.50
CA SER A 94 17.07 -2.00 14.46
C SER A 94 18.38 -2.68 14.06
N GLN A 95 18.64 -2.78 12.76
CA GLN A 95 19.89 -3.31 12.24
C GLN A 95 20.85 -2.15 12.01
N VAL A 96 22.06 -2.27 12.56
CA VAL A 96 23.17 -1.37 12.29
C VAL A 96 24.21 -2.12 11.49
N SER A 97 24.68 -1.51 10.42
CA SER A 97 25.60 -2.12 9.49
C SER A 97 26.80 -1.21 9.25
N LEU A 98 27.99 -1.80 9.30
CA LEU A 98 29.24 -1.11 8.97
C LEU A 98 29.61 -1.41 7.52
N TYR A 99 29.81 -0.35 6.74
CA TYR A 99 30.32 -0.37 5.37
C TYR A 99 31.68 0.31 5.33
N ILE A 100 32.51 -0.06 4.37
CA ILE A 100 33.76 0.66 4.07
C ILE A 100 33.81 0.94 2.57
N GLY A 101 33.95 2.22 2.22
CA GLY A 101 33.97 2.71 0.83
C GLY A 101 32.68 2.44 0.05
N THR A 102 32.82 1.95 -1.19
CA THR A 102 31.70 1.71 -2.12
C THR A 102 31.24 0.25 -2.16
N GLN A 103 31.56 -0.54 -1.14
CA GLN A 103 31.14 -1.94 -1.11
C GLN A 103 29.61 -2.06 -0.99
N TYR A 104 29.01 -2.92 -1.83
CA TYR A 104 27.56 -3.12 -1.86
C TYR A 104 27.03 -3.96 -0.68
N ALA A 105 27.90 -4.67 0.05
CA ALA A 105 27.53 -5.53 1.16
C ALA A 105 28.14 -5.03 2.48
N PRO A 106 27.42 -5.15 3.61
CA PRO A 106 27.94 -4.74 4.91
C PRO A 106 29.04 -5.70 5.39
N ILE A 107 30.09 -5.15 6.00
CA ILE A 107 31.22 -5.94 6.55
C ILE A 107 30.81 -6.58 7.88
N TYR A 108 30.13 -5.80 8.72
CA TYR A 108 29.53 -6.28 9.96
C TYR A 108 28.09 -5.78 10.04
N SER A 109 27.24 -6.58 10.66
CA SER A 109 25.88 -6.17 10.97
C SER A 109 25.43 -6.70 12.30
N VAL A 110 24.85 -5.81 13.10
CA VAL A 110 24.44 -6.04 14.47
C VAL A 110 23.00 -5.59 14.64
N THR A 111 22.25 -6.32 15.47
CA THR A 111 20.88 -5.97 15.80
C THR A 111 20.80 -5.30 17.18
N PHE A 112 20.15 -4.16 17.27
CA PHE A 112 19.86 -3.47 18.52
C PHE A 112 18.39 -3.62 18.85
N ASP A 113 18.07 -4.17 20.02
CA ASP A 113 16.74 -4.22 20.59
C ASP A 113 16.53 -2.97 21.46
N ILE A 114 15.76 -2.02 20.93
CA ILE A 114 15.62 -0.67 21.48
C ILE A 114 14.35 -0.61 22.33
N LEU A 115 14.55 -0.26 23.61
CA LEU A 115 13.48 -0.04 24.55
C LEU A 115 12.95 1.39 24.44
N ALA A 116 11.66 1.53 24.13
CA ALA A 116 10.99 2.83 23.97
C ALA A 116 10.30 3.26 25.28
N ARG A 117 10.16 4.57 25.49
CA ARG A 117 9.38 5.12 26.62
C ARG A 117 7.92 4.69 26.53
N ARG A 118 7.27 4.54 27.68
CA ARG A 118 5.84 4.19 27.76
C ARG A 118 4.91 5.16 27.02
N GLU A 119 5.23 6.45 27.00
CA GLU A 119 4.50 7.47 26.25
C GLU A 119 4.63 7.24 24.74
N ASN A 120 5.87 7.03 24.24
CA ASN A 120 6.15 6.69 22.84
C ASN A 120 5.41 5.42 22.43
N ALA A 121 5.42 4.40 23.30
CA ALA A 121 4.72 3.15 23.07
C ALA A 121 3.19 3.32 22.98
N THR A 122 2.61 4.17 23.84
CA THR A 122 1.17 4.44 23.83
C THR A 122 0.76 5.19 22.55
N LEU A 123 1.55 6.19 22.13
CA LEU A 123 1.29 6.93 20.91
C LEU A 123 1.45 6.04 19.65
N ALA A 124 2.50 5.22 19.63
CA ALA A 124 2.72 4.22 18.58
C ALA A 124 1.53 3.25 18.46
N ASN A 125 0.96 2.78 19.58
CA ASN A 125 -0.24 1.95 19.57
C ASN A 125 -1.42 2.66 18.89
N ILE A 126 -1.69 3.93 19.22
CA ILE A 126 -2.78 4.72 18.62
C ILE A 126 -2.57 4.86 17.12
N MET A 127 -1.35 5.17 16.67
CA MET A 127 -1.03 5.32 15.25
C MET A 127 -1.17 3.99 14.51
N LEU A 128 -0.60 2.90 15.02
CA LEU A 128 -0.64 1.58 14.39
C LEU A 128 -2.07 1.01 14.36
N GLU A 129 -2.88 1.26 15.39
CA GLU A 129 -4.30 0.89 15.41
C GLU A 129 -5.06 1.62 14.30
N TYR A 130 -4.90 2.95 14.22
CA TYR A 130 -5.51 3.76 13.16
C TYR A 130 -5.06 3.31 11.76
N LEU A 131 -3.77 3.04 11.56
CA LEU A 131 -3.26 2.52 10.28
C LEU A 131 -3.87 1.14 9.98
N THR A 132 -4.03 0.28 10.99
CA THR A 132 -4.64 -1.06 10.84
C THR A 132 -6.14 -0.98 10.54
N GLU A 133 -6.83 0.05 11.03
CA GLU A 133 -8.23 0.35 10.69
C GLU A 133 -8.39 0.85 9.27
N ASN A 134 -7.50 1.73 8.81
CA ASN A 134 -7.57 2.36 7.50
C ASN A 134 -6.64 1.69 6.46
N LEU A 135 -6.33 0.40 6.62
CA LEU A 135 -5.44 -0.34 5.71
C LEU A 135 -5.90 -0.31 4.25
N GLU A 136 -7.19 -0.25 3.99
CA GLU A 136 -7.70 -0.16 2.62
C GLU A 136 -7.38 1.19 2.00
N ASP A 137 -7.59 2.25 2.76
CA ASP A 137 -7.32 3.61 2.33
C ASP A 137 -5.82 3.79 2.15
N ILE A 138 -4.98 3.28 3.06
CA ILE A 138 -3.52 3.24 2.90
C ILE A 138 -3.11 2.46 1.64
N VAL A 139 -3.65 1.25 1.44
CA VAL A 139 -3.35 0.48 0.21
C VAL A 139 -3.80 1.24 -1.03
N SER A 140 -4.94 1.93 -0.98
CA SER A 140 -5.45 2.69 -2.10
C SER A 140 -4.63 3.97 -2.36
N ILE A 141 -4.21 4.68 -1.33
CA ILE A 141 -3.50 5.95 -1.39
C ILE A 141 -2.03 5.69 -1.74
N CYS A 142 -1.38 4.86 -0.93
CA CYS A 142 0.05 4.59 -1.01
C CYS A 142 0.40 3.55 -2.10
N PHE A 143 -0.45 2.55 -2.32
CA PHE A 143 -0.08 1.36 -3.12
C PHE A 143 -0.91 1.10 -4.37
N SER A 144 -1.96 1.88 -4.68
CA SER A 144 -2.71 1.65 -5.91
C SER A 144 -1.98 2.19 -7.14
N LYS A 145 -2.15 1.48 -8.27
CA LYS A 145 -1.66 1.94 -9.56
C LYS A 145 -2.37 3.24 -9.95
N SER A 146 -1.62 4.15 -10.57
CA SER A 146 -2.09 5.45 -11.04
C SER A 146 -3.46 5.32 -11.71
N ARG A 147 -4.48 6.02 -11.19
CA ARG A 147 -5.81 6.09 -11.83
C ARG A 147 -5.68 6.85 -13.15
N LYS A 148 -5.39 6.15 -14.25
CA LYS A 148 -5.53 6.69 -15.61
C LYS A 148 -6.99 6.57 -16.02
N THR A 149 -7.59 7.67 -16.50
CA THR A 149 -8.69 7.60 -17.46
C THR A 149 -8.19 6.83 -18.68
N ALA A 150 -8.94 5.79 -19.05
CA ALA A 150 -8.54 4.75 -19.99
C ALA A 150 -8.09 5.30 -21.35
N SER A 151 -6.83 5.05 -21.70
CA SER A 151 -6.36 4.89 -23.07
C SER A 151 -5.78 3.47 -23.12
N PHE A 152 -6.40 2.63 -23.94
CA PHE A 152 -6.01 1.25 -24.16
C PHE A 152 -4.76 1.22 -25.05
N ASP A 153 -3.59 1.03 -24.44
CA ASP A 153 -2.41 0.51 -25.14
C ASP A 153 -2.19 -0.93 -24.71
N GLU A 154 -2.11 -1.82 -25.69
CA GLU A 154 -2.16 -3.29 -25.58
C GLU A 154 -0.87 -3.93 -25.05
N ASP A 155 0.17 -3.15 -24.71
CA ASP A 155 1.48 -3.68 -24.30
C ASP A 155 1.78 -3.63 -22.79
N ASN A 156 0.84 -3.16 -21.94
CA ASN A 156 0.95 -3.22 -20.48
C ASN A 156 0.22 -4.44 -19.88
N ILE A 157 0.57 -5.59 -20.43
CA ILE A 157 -0.05 -6.87 -20.13
C ILE A 157 0.40 -7.38 -18.75
N PHE A 158 -0.57 -7.44 -17.84
CA PHE A 158 -0.61 -8.20 -16.57
C PHE A 158 0.26 -7.71 -15.41
N ASN A 159 -0.34 -6.87 -14.57
CA ASN A 159 -0.07 -6.88 -13.14
C ASN A 159 -1.39 -6.64 -12.38
N PHE A 160 -2.38 -7.48 -12.66
CA PHE A 160 -3.60 -7.57 -11.84
C PHE A 160 -3.38 -8.59 -10.74
N ASN A 161 -3.73 -8.26 -9.50
CA ASN A 161 -3.64 -9.20 -8.39
C ASN A 161 -4.64 -10.33 -8.64
N LYS A 162 -4.20 -11.60 -8.57
CA LYS A 162 -5.05 -12.78 -8.76
C LYS A 162 -6.33 -12.74 -7.93
N LEU A 163 -6.30 -12.14 -6.74
CA LEU A 163 -7.49 -11.94 -5.88
C LEU A 163 -8.51 -10.96 -6.49
N GLU A 164 -8.05 -9.88 -7.11
CA GLU A 164 -8.93 -8.89 -7.75
C GLU A 164 -9.62 -9.50 -8.96
N ILE A 165 -8.88 -10.27 -9.77
CA ILE A 165 -9.45 -10.97 -10.93
C ILE A 165 -10.48 -12.00 -10.47
N ILE A 166 -10.22 -12.76 -9.40
CA ILE A 166 -11.22 -13.69 -8.84
C ILE A 166 -12.48 -12.92 -8.43
N LYS A 167 -12.32 -11.80 -7.73
CA LYS A 167 -13.44 -10.96 -7.29
C LYS A 167 -14.24 -10.41 -8.48
N GLU A 168 -13.56 -9.86 -9.49
CA GLU A 168 -14.20 -9.35 -10.71
C GLU A 168 -14.95 -10.46 -11.45
N THR A 169 -14.32 -11.62 -11.64
CA THR A 169 -14.90 -12.75 -12.35
C THR A 169 -16.12 -13.32 -11.61
N VAL A 170 -16.03 -13.51 -10.29
CA VAL A 170 -17.16 -14.00 -9.47
C VAL A 170 -18.33 -13.01 -9.48
N ASN A 171 -18.04 -11.71 -9.38
CA ASN A 171 -19.07 -10.67 -9.46
C ASN A 171 -19.75 -10.67 -10.84
N TYR A 172 -18.98 -10.76 -11.92
CA TYR A 172 -19.49 -10.81 -13.28
C TYR A 172 -20.38 -12.05 -13.51
N LEU A 173 -19.92 -13.23 -13.09
CA LEU A 173 -20.69 -14.47 -13.16
C LEU A 173 -22.00 -14.39 -12.36
N THR A 174 -21.98 -13.74 -11.19
CA THR A 174 -23.17 -13.58 -10.35
C THR A 174 -24.17 -12.60 -10.99
N GLN A 175 -23.69 -11.46 -11.48
CA GLN A 175 -24.54 -10.43 -12.11
C GLN A 175 -25.19 -10.91 -13.40
N HIS A 176 -24.43 -11.66 -14.22
CA HIS A 176 -24.90 -12.16 -15.52
C HIS A 176 -25.44 -13.58 -15.48
N LEU A 177 -25.62 -14.19 -14.30
CA LEU A 177 -26.17 -15.53 -14.15
C LEU A 177 -27.48 -15.76 -14.94
N PRO A 178 -28.46 -14.83 -14.99
CA PRO A 178 -29.66 -15.04 -15.79
C PRO A 178 -29.39 -15.26 -17.28
N LEU A 179 -28.41 -14.54 -17.84
CA LEU A 179 -28.02 -14.71 -19.25
C LEU A 179 -27.38 -16.07 -19.48
N PHE A 180 -26.51 -16.52 -18.57
CA PHE A 180 -25.95 -17.87 -18.64
C PHE A 180 -27.04 -18.93 -18.57
N ILE A 181 -28.09 -18.76 -17.77
CA ILE A 181 -29.18 -19.75 -17.70
C ILE A 181 -29.94 -19.83 -19.02
N ILE A 182 -30.19 -18.70 -19.69
CA ILE A 182 -30.96 -18.64 -20.93
C ILE A 182 -30.13 -19.11 -22.13
N GLU A 183 -28.88 -18.66 -22.23
CA GLU A 183 -27.99 -18.85 -23.37
C GLU A 183 -26.81 -19.79 -23.04
N HIS A 184 -27.02 -20.80 -22.19
CA HIS A 184 -25.97 -21.79 -21.95
C HIS A 184 -25.81 -22.71 -23.16
N ARG A 185 -24.57 -23.06 -23.45
CA ARG A 185 -24.30 -24.10 -24.46
C ARG A 185 -24.71 -25.46 -23.89
N HIS A 186 -25.34 -26.27 -24.73
CA HIS A 186 -25.67 -27.67 -24.48
C HIS A 186 -25.49 -28.49 -25.77
N ALA A 187 -25.28 -29.79 -25.62
CA ALA A 187 -25.37 -30.78 -26.69
C ALA A 187 -26.67 -31.58 -26.49
N LEU A 188 -27.35 -31.94 -27.58
CA LEU A 188 -28.51 -32.82 -27.50
C LEU A 188 -28.03 -34.26 -27.61
N GLU A 189 -28.29 -35.04 -26.56
CA GLU A 189 -27.95 -36.46 -26.53
C GLU A 189 -29.23 -37.30 -26.56
N PRO A 190 -29.28 -38.36 -27.39
CA PRO A 190 -30.39 -39.29 -27.36
C PRO A 190 -30.39 -40.05 -26.03
N LYS A 191 -31.54 -40.04 -25.37
CA LYS A 191 -31.79 -40.82 -24.15
C LYS A 191 -32.96 -41.74 -24.39
N LEU A 192 -32.72 -43.03 -24.21
CA LEU A 192 -33.74 -44.05 -24.24
C LEU A 192 -34.63 -43.97 -22.99
N ILE A 193 -35.95 -43.92 -23.19
CA ILE A 193 -36.96 -43.98 -22.13
C ILE A 193 -37.99 -45.04 -22.52
N LEU A 194 -38.42 -45.86 -21.56
CA LEU A 194 -39.51 -46.82 -21.75
C LEU A 194 -40.84 -46.15 -21.40
N SER A 195 -41.86 -46.34 -22.24
CA SER A 195 -43.20 -45.81 -21.99
C SER A 195 -44.28 -46.70 -22.60
N LYS A 196 -45.45 -46.76 -21.96
CA LYS A 196 -46.58 -47.58 -22.42
C LYS A 196 -47.14 -47.19 -23.79
N GLN A 197 -46.88 -45.96 -24.25
CA GLN A 197 -47.31 -45.42 -25.55
C GLN A 197 -46.11 -44.99 -26.41
N GLY A 198 -44.92 -45.53 -26.11
CA GLY A 198 -43.70 -45.18 -26.84
C GLY A 198 -43.74 -45.69 -28.28
N GLN A 199 -42.94 -45.10 -29.16
CA GLN A 199 -42.63 -45.71 -30.45
C GLN A 199 -41.10 -45.68 -30.62
N PRO A 200 -40.49 -46.79 -31.07
CA PRO A 200 -39.07 -46.82 -31.38
C PRO A 200 -38.81 -45.86 -32.53
N THR A 201 -38.14 -44.76 -32.21
CA THR A 201 -38.00 -43.57 -33.06
C THR A 201 -36.57 -43.35 -33.51
N GLY A 202 -35.62 -44.13 -33.01
CA GLY A 202 -34.21 -44.06 -33.36
C GLY A 202 -33.44 -45.38 -33.21
N PRO A 203 -32.14 -45.39 -33.55
CA PRO A 203 -31.32 -46.59 -33.62
C PRO A 203 -31.20 -47.37 -32.31
N ASP A 204 -31.04 -46.68 -31.17
CA ASP A 204 -30.88 -47.30 -29.86
C ASP A 204 -32.19 -47.91 -29.38
N SER A 205 -33.33 -47.28 -29.69
CA SER A 205 -34.66 -47.82 -29.40
C SER A 205 -35.00 -49.05 -30.23
N ILE A 206 -34.54 -49.11 -31.48
CA ILE A 206 -34.66 -50.31 -32.33
C ILE A 206 -33.75 -51.42 -31.80
N MET A 207 -32.49 -51.10 -31.48
CA MET A 207 -31.56 -52.08 -30.92
C MET A 207 -32.05 -52.64 -29.59
N TRP A 208 -32.62 -51.81 -28.72
CA TRP A 208 -33.25 -52.28 -27.49
C TRP A 208 -34.38 -53.26 -27.78
N ALA A 209 -35.28 -52.95 -28.73
CA ALA A 209 -36.39 -53.84 -29.08
C ALA A 209 -35.89 -55.20 -29.63
N LEU A 210 -34.81 -55.21 -30.41
CA LEU A 210 -34.19 -56.43 -30.94
C LEU A 210 -33.46 -57.27 -29.88
N TYR A 211 -32.89 -56.63 -28.85
CA TYR A 211 -32.21 -57.36 -27.77
C TYR A 211 -33.14 -57.86 -26.68
N ASN A 212 -34.38 -57.36 -26.59
CA ASN A 212 -35.34 -57.71 -25.54
C ASN A 212 -36.54 -58.51 -26.09
N LEU A 213 -36.35 -59.32 -27.13
CA LEU A 213 -37.42 -60.13 -27.75
C LEU A 213 -38.08 -61.12 -26.78
N ASP A 214 -37.39 -61.49 -25.70
CA ASP A 214 -37.91 -62.31 -24.60
C ASP A 214 -39.06 -61.64 -23.84
N GLN A 215 -39.17 -60.31 -23.90
CA GLN A 215 -40.22 -59.53 -23.24
C GLN A 215 -41.48 -59.37 -24.12
N LEU A 216 -41.54 -60.00 -25.30
CA LEU A 216 -42.70 -59.96 -26.18
C LEU A 216 -43.82 -60.86 -25.67
N SER A 217 -45.02 -60.28 -25.52
CA SER A 217 -46.25 -61.02 -25.24
C SER A 217 -47.13 -61.08 -26.49
N PRO A 218 -47.85 -62.20 -26.75
CA PRO A 218 -48.87 -62.25 -27.79
C PRO A 218 -49.95 -61.20 -27.53
N ALA A 219 -50.31 -60.45 -28.56
CA ALA A 219 -51.29 -59.37 -28.47
C ALA A 219 -52.38 -59.53 -29.54
N ASN A 220 -53.57 -59.01 -29.25
CA ASN A 220 -54.64 -58.89 -30.23
C ASN A 220 -54.23 -57.90 -31.33
N ASN A 221 -54.83 -58.01 -32.51
CA ASN A 221 -54.47 -57.16 -33.66
C ASN A 221 -54.62 -55.65 -33.40
N GLU A 222 -55.42 -55.25 -32.41
CA GLU A 222 -55.60 -53.84 -32.01
C GLU A 222 -54.50 -53.33 -31.07
N ASP A 223 -53.89 -54.21 -30.28
CA ASP A 223 -52.87 -53.88 -29.27
C ASP A 223 -51.44 -54.31 -29.68
N ALA A 224 -51.31 -54.91 -30.87
CA ALA A 224 -50.06 -55.44 -31.38
C ALA A 224 -49.17 -54.32 -31.96
N ASN A 225 -47.95 -54.25 -31.46
CA ASN A 225 -46.95 -53.24 -31.86
C ASN A 225 -45.94 -53.82 -32.86
N ILE A 226 -45.85 -55.15 -32.93
CA ILE A 226 -44.94 -55.90 -33.81
C ILE A 226 -45.69 -57.08 -34.42
N PHE A 227 -45.54 -57.29 -35.72
CA PHE A 227 -46.11 -58.43 -36.43
C PHE A 227 -45.02 -59.36 -36.94
N TYR A 228 -45.17 -60.65 -36.64
CA TYR A 228 -44.31 -61.71 -37.19
C TYR A 228 -45.17 -62.90 -37.61
N ASN A 229 -45.04 -63.35 -38.86
CA ASN A 229 -45.82 -64.46 -39.42
C ASN A 229 -47.34 -64.34 -39.16
N ASN A 230 -47.93 -63.18 -39.41
CA ASN A 230 -49.36 -62.87 -39.19
C ASN A 230 -49.85 -63.05 -37.74
N ARG A 231 -48.95 -63.05 -36.75
CA ARG A 231 -49.29 -62.99 -35.34
C ARG A 231 -48.83 -61.65 -34.74
N GLY A 232 -49.72 -61.04 -33.97
CA GLY A 232 -49.44 -59.78 -33.26
C GLY A 232 -48.73 -60.03 -31.94
N TYR A 233 -47.72 -59.20 -31.65
CA TYR A 233 -46.97 -59.19 -30.41
C TYR A 233 -46.84 -57.75 -29.88
N SER A 234 -46.73 -57.60 -28.57
CA SER A 234 -46.57 -56.31 -27.91
C SER A 234 -45.49 -56.37 -26.83
N PHE A 235 -44.83 -55.24 -26.61
CA PHE A 235 -44.06 -54.99 -25.39
C PHE A 235 -44.95 -54.28 -24.38
N ASN A 236 -44.81 -54.62 -23.09
CA ASN A 236 -45.52 -53.93 -22.00
C ASN A 236 -45.12 -52.44 -21.90
N GLU A 237 -43.86 -52.13 -22.19
CA GLU A 237 -43.35 -50.77 -22.30
C GLU A 237 -42.50 -50.66 -23.57
N LEU A 238 -42.75 -49.64 -24.38
CA LEU A 238 -42.06 -49.44 -25.65
C LEU A 238 -40.90 -48.44 -25.47
N PRO A 239 -39.74 -48.73 -26.08
CA PRO A 239 -38.61 -47.81 -26.10
C PRO A 239 -38.92 -46.59 -26.96
N LYS A 240 -38.61 -45.42 -26.44
CA LYS A 240 -38.68 -44.14 -27.16
C LYS A 240 -37.39 -43.37 -26.92
N GLU A 241 -36.78 -42.88 -27.99
CA GLU A 241 -35.66 -41.96 -27.87
C GLU A 241 -36.18 -40.54 -27.65
N THR A 242 -35.65 -39.89 -26.62
CA THR A 242 -35.92 -38.49 -26.33
C THR A 242 -34.60 -37.74 -26.29
N LEU A 243 -34.56 -36.54 -26.84
CA LEU A 243 -33.38 -35.71 -26.76
C LEU A 243 -33.33 -35.05 -25.38
N LYS A 244 -32.22 -35.25 -24.67
CA LYS A 244 -31.93 -34.56 -23.42
C LYS A 244 -30.77 -33.59 -23.62
N GLU A 245 -30.90 -32.41 -23.04
CA GLU A 245 -29.80 -31.45 -23.00
C GLU A 245 -28.69 -31.96 -22.08
N ASN A 246 -27.51 -32.17 -22.66
CA ASN A 246 -26.26 -32.37 -21.95
C ASN A 246 -25.51 -31.03 -21.87
N THR A 247 -25.36 -30.53 -20.65
CA THR A 247 -24.64 -29.28 -20.35
C THR A 247 -23.17 -29.52 -19.98
N ASP A 248 -22.70 -30.78 -20.01
CA ASP A 248 -21.32 -31.17 -19.73
C ASP A 248 -20.36 -31.00 -20.93
N ILE A 249 -20.27 -29.77 -21.39
CA ILE A 249 -19.52 -29.35 -22.57
C ILE A 249 -18.33 -28.46 -22.19
N TYR A 250 -17.39 -28.28 -23.11
CA TYR A 250 -16.16 -27.52 -22.87
C TYR A 250 -16.40 -26.13 -22.25
N GLU A 251 -17.36 -25.36 -22.78
CA GLU A 251 -17.60 -23.99 -22.33
C GLU A 251 -18.04 -23.91 -20.86
N ASN A 252 -18.90 -24.84 -20.44
CA ASN A 252 -19.37 -24.91 -19.07
C ASN A 252 -18.29 -25.52 -18.16
N LYS A 253 -17.55 -26.52 -18.64
CA LYS A 253 -16.40 -27.12 -17.92
C LYS A 253 -15.37 -26.07 -17.54
N VAL A 254 -15.06 -25.12 -18.42
CA VAL A 254 -14.11 -24.02 -18.15
C VAL A 254 -14.57 -23.17 -16.97
N ILE A 255 -15.85 -22.77 -16.94
CA ILE A 255 -16.40 -21.94 -15.85
C ILE A 255 -16.36 -22.70 -14.51
N HIS A 256 -16.78 -23.96 -14.53
CA HIS A 256 -16.77 -24.83 -13.33
C HIS A 256 -15.35 -25.13 -12.85
N ALA A 257 -14.41 -25.35 -13.77
CA ALA A 257 -12.98 -25.51 -13.48
C ALA A 257 -12.41 -24.27 -12.79
N PHE A 258 -12.70 -23.07 -13.32
CA PHE A 258 -12.29 -21.82 -12.71
C PHE A 258 -12.84 -21.67 -11.29
N LEU A 259 -14.16 -21.84 -11.09
CA LEU A 259 -14.79 -21.70 -9.77
C LEU A 259 -14.14 -22.65 -8.75
N LYS A 260 -13.88 -23.90 -9.15
CA LYS A 260 -13.21 -24.88 -8.30
C LYS A 260 -11.75 -24.49 -7.99
N GLN A 261 -10.99 -24.05 -8.99
CA GLN A 261 -9.59 -23.70 -8.83
C GLN A 261 -9.40 -22.43 -8.00
N ALA A 262 -10.22 -21.41 -8.23
CA ALA A 262 -10.23 -20.18 -7.45
C ALA A 262 -10.55 -20.45 -5.98
N ASN A 263 -11.47 -21.37 -5.68
CA ASN A 263 -11.78 -21.77 -4.31
C ASN A 263 -10.58 -22.41 -3.59
N VAL A 264 -9.95 -23.41 -4.22
CA VAL A 264 -8.75 -24.08 -3.68
C VAL A 264 -7.65 -23.05 -3.42
N PHE A 265 -7.42 -22.16 -4.39
CA PHE A 265 -6.45 -21.08 -4.24
C PHE A 265 -6.76 -20.17 -3.04
N LEU A 266 -8.00 -19.71 -2.88
CA LEU A 266 -8.39 -18.83 -1.76
C LEU A 266 -8.26 -19.53 -0.40
N MET A 267 -8.60 -20.82 -0.31
CA MET A 267 -8.44 -21.62 0.92
C MET A 267 -6.96 -21.75 1.30
N MET A 268 -6.10 -22.17 0.37
CA MET A 268 -4.65 -22.26 0.60
C MET A 268 -4.05 -20.91 0.97
N PHE A 269 -4.49 -19.83 0.31
CA PHE A 269 -4.03 -18.49 0.60
C PHE A 269 -4.46 -18.03 2.00
N LYS A 270 -5.71 -18.31 2.43
CA LYS A 270 -6.17 -18.03 3.79
C LYS A 270 -5.32 -18.76 4.84
N GLU A 271 -5.02 -20.03 4.64
CA GLU A 271 -4.19 -20.82 5.57
C GLU A 271 -2.76 -20.26 5.68
N SER A 272 -2.16 -19.83 4.56
CA SER A 272 -0.83 -19.24 4.56
C SER A 272 -0.70 -17.93 5.37
N LEU A 273 -1.82 -17.22 5.58
CA LEU A 273 -1.85 -15.98 6.36
C LEU A 273 -1.92 -16.22 7.87
N ILE A 274 -2.27 -17.43 8.31
CA ILE A 274 -2.47 -17.80 9.73
C ILE A 274 -1.32 -18.73 10.15
N SER A 275 -0.08 -18.22 10.17
CA SER A 275 1.07 -19.01 10.64
C SER A 275 1.09 -19.13 12.18
N PRO A 276 1.71 -20.18 12.76
CA PRO A 276 1.68 -20.45 14.20
C PRO A 276 2.40 -19.36 15.01
N LYS A 277 1.83 -19.03 16.16
CA LYS A 277 2.34 -18.05 17.11
C LYS A 277 3.61 -18.55 17.77
N ASP A 278 4.74 -17.88 17.57
CA ASP A 278 5.85 -17.97 18.50
C ASP A 278 5.46 -17.19 19.77
N LYS A 279 5.29 -17.90 20.88
CA LYS A 279 5.09 -17.29 22.20
C LYS A 279 6.41 -16.65 22.63
N ILE A 280 6.60 -15.39 22.28
CA ILE A 280 7.71 -14.59 22.80
C ILE A 280 7.25 -14.01 24.15
N GLN A 281 7.93 -14.40 25.24
CA GLN A 281 7.66 -13.90 26.59
C GLN A 281 8.12 -12.43 26.70
N SER A 282 7.23 -11.54 27.15
CA SER A 282 7.56 -10.16 27.46
C SER A 282 8.22 -10.04 28.84
N LEU A 283 9.37 -9.36 28.90
CA LEU A 283 9.97 -8.87 30.14
C LEU A 283 9.72 -7.36 30.20
N GLU A 284 8.80 -6.94 31.07
CA GLU A 284 8.48 -5.53 31.30
C GLU A 284 9.35 -4.96 32.42
N THR A 285 9.90 -3.76 32.24
CA THR A 285 10.45 -2.91 33.31
C THR A 285 9.58 -1.66 33.46
N ASN A 286 9.56 -1.02 34.63
CA ASN A 286 8.56 -0.02 35.00
C ASN A 286 8.51 1.26 34.11
N GLU A 287 9.58 1.61 33.38
CA GLU A 287 9.66 2.85 32.59
C GLU A 287 9.79 2.65 31.06
N PHE A 288 10.31 1.51 30.61
CA PHE A 288 10.58 1.22 29.20
C PHE A 288 9.96 -0.11 28.76
N ILE A 289 9.47 -0.17 27.52
CA ILE A 289 8.71 -1.32 27.00
C ILE A 289 9.42 -1.91 25.77
N GLN A 290 9.54 -3.23 25.74
CA GLN A 290 10.03 -3.97 24.57
C GLN A 290 8.92 -4.04 23.50
N PHE A 291 9.09 -3.36 22.37
CA PHE A 291 8.01 -3.06 21.44
C PHE A 291 7.82 -4.09 20.30
N ASN A 292 8.67 -5.11 20.22
CA ASN A 292 8.57 -6.17 19.18
C ASN A 292 7.21 -6.90 19.20
N HIS A 293 6.62 -7.06 20.39
CA HIS A 293 5.29 -7.65 20.57
C HIS A 293 4.18 -6.80 19.96
N THR A 294 4.31 -5.48 20.01
CA THR A 294 3.29 -4.54 19.53
C THR A 294 3.23 -4.53 18.00
N MET A 295 4.38 -4.42 17.33
CA MET A 295 4.40 -4.43 15.86
C MET A 295 3.91 -5.78 15.29
N SER A 296 4.30 -6.89 15.93
CA SER A 296 3.82 -8.23 15.56
C SER A 296 2.31 -8.36 15.76
N LYS A 297 1.77 -7.84 16.87
CA LYS A 297 0.32 -7.77 17.13
C LYS A 297 -0.42 -7.01 16.03
N TYR A 298 0.08 -5.87 15.56
CA TYR A 298 -0.60 -5.10 14.50
C TYR A 298 -0.45 -5.73 13.11
N ALA A 299 0.71 -6.32 12.80
CA ALA A 299 0.87 -7.16 11.61
C ALA A 299 -0.13 -8.32 11.61
N ASP A 300 -0.33 -8.98 12.76
CA ASP A 300 -1.32 -10.04 12.94
C ASP A 300 -2.76 -9.53 12.79
N LEU A 301 -3.09 -8.37 13.36
CA LEU A 301 -4.43 -7.75 13.19
C LEU A 301 -4.72 -7.41 11.72
N ALA A 302 -3.71 -6.90 10.99
CA ALA A 302 -3.81 -6.66 9.55
C ALA A 302 -4.06 -7.96 8.77
N LEU A 303 -3.34 -9.03 9.11
CA LEU A 303 -3.51 -10.36 8.54
C LEU A 303 -4.91 -10.92 8.82
N ILE A 304 -5.41 -10.81 10.05
CA ILE A 304 -6.76 -11.26 10.44
C ILE A 304 -7.84 -10.52 9.65
N LYS A 305 -7.75 -9.18 9.53
CA LYS A 305 -8.71 -8.39 8.73
C LYS A 305 -8.73 -8.82 7.26
N LYS A 306 -7.57 -9.12 6.67
CA LYS A 306 -7.48 -9.63 5.28
C LYS A 306 -8.04 -11.06 5.16
N ALA A 307 -7.73 -11.94 6.11
CA ALA A 307 -8.29 -13.30 6.15
C ALA A 307 -9.83 -13.28 6.17
N LYS A 308 -10.44 -12.37 6.93
CA LYS A 308 -11.90 -12.19 6.97
C LYS A 308 -12.49 -11.76 5.62
N LYS A 309 -11.78 -10.96 4.83
CA LYS A 309 -12.23 -10.59 3.46
C LYS A 309 -12.13 -11.74 2.49
N ILE A 310 -11.05 -12.51 2.56
CA ILE A 310 -10.88 -13.72 1.75
C ILE A 310 -12.01 -14.71 2.07
N GLU A 311 -12.39 -14.83 3.34
CA GLU A 311 -13.53 -15.64 3.77
C GLU A 311 -14.88 -15.15 3.19
N ASN A 312 -15.13 -13.85 3.17
CA ASN A 312 -16.31 -13.29 2.48
C ASN A 312 -16.32 -13.59 0.97
N LEU A 313 -15.15 -13.53 0.32
CA LEU A 313 -15.01 -13.87 -1.11
C LEU A 313 -15.23 -15.38 -1.35
N ILE A 314 -14.68 -16.24 -0.49
CA ILE A 314 -14.93 -17.70 -0.52
C ILE A 314 -16.43 -17.97 -0.39
N SER A 315 -17.12 -17.33 0.55
CA SER A 315 -18.58 -17.48 0.71
C SER A 315 -19.36 -17.09 -0.54
N THR A 316 -18.98 -15.98 -1.18
CA THR A 316 -19.63 -15.49 -2.41
C THR A 316 -19.35 -16.42 -3.59
N LEU A 317 -18.12 -16.90 -3.71
CA LEU A 317 -17.72 -17.86 -4.74
C LEU A 317 -18.48 -19.19 -4.56
N GLU A 318 -18.60 -19.70 -3.34
CA GLU A 318 -19.35 -20.94 -3.06
C GLU A 318 -20.83 -20.81 -3.42
N LYS A 319 -21.46 -19.70 -3.07
CA LYS A 319 -22.85 -19.41 -3.48
C LYS A 319 -22.98 -19.42 -5.01
N THR A 320 -22.04 -18.77 -5.71
CA THR A 320 -22.02 -18.73 -7.17
C THR A 320 -21.86 -20.14 -7.76
N ARG A 321 -20.92 -20.93 -7.22
CA ARG A 321 -20.68 -22.32 -7.63
C ARG A 321 -21.92 -23.20 -7.43
N LEU A 322 -22.60 -23.08 -6.31
CA LEU A 322 -23.84 -23.83 -6.03
C LEU A 322 -24.95 -23.47 -7.04
N LEU A 323 -25.10 -22.18 -7.38
CA LEU A 323 -26.07 -21.73 -8.37
C LEU A 323 -25.78 -22.30 -9.77
N PHE A 324 -24.52 -22.25 -10.21
CA PHE A 324 -24.10 -22.84 -11.48
C PHE A 324 -24.29 -24.35 -11.50
N ASN A 325 -23.90 -25.08 -10.45
CA ASN A 325 -24.12 -26.53 -10.35
C ASN A 325 -25.60 -26.91 -10.43
N LYS A 326 -26.49 -26.11 -9.85
CA LYS A 326 -27.94 -26.36 -9.86
C LYS A 326 -28.58 -26.06 -11.22
N LYS A 327 -28.09 -25.05 -11.93
CA LYS A 327 -28.74 -24.53 -13.14
C LYS A 327 -28.10 -24.98 -14.45
N ILE A 328 -26.79 -25.18 -14.47
CA ILE A 328 -25.99 -25.58 -15.64
C ILE A 328 -24.96 -26.63 -15.18
N PRO A 329 -25.40 -27.87 -14.90
CA PRO A 329 -24.53 -28.90 -14.32
C PRO A 329 -23.42 -29.32 -15.30
N SER A 330 -22.17 -29.29 -14.86
CA SER A 330 -21.04 -29.79 -15.65
C SER A 330 -19.93 -30.31 -14.73
N THR A 331 -19.12 -31.23 -15.25
CA THR A 331 -17.95 -31.79 -14.57
C THR A 331 -16.85 -30.73 -14.44
N ALA A 332 -16.26 -30.67 -13.24
CA ALA A 332 -15.21 -29.70 -12.91
C ALA A 332 -13.84 -30.39 -12.85
N SER A 333 -13.20 -30.60 -14.01
CA SER A 333 -11.77 -30.94 -14.05
C SER A 333 -10.93 -29.70 -13.76
N ILE A 334 -9.90 -29.85 -12.93
CA ILE A 334 -9.02 -28.73 -12.56
C ILE A 334 -8.04 -28.48 -13.72
N GLY A 335 -7.72 -27.21 -14.00
CA GLY A 335 -6.63 -26.85 -14.91
C GLY A 335 -7.03 -26.67 -16.38
N ILE A 336 -8.31 -26.46 -16.67
CA ILE A 336 -8.75 -26.15 -18.04
C ILE A 336 -8.44 -24.69 -18.36
N VAL A 337 -7.54 -24.45 -19.32
CA VAL A 337 -7.27 -23.11 -19.85
C VAL A 337 -8.37 -22.75 -20.86
N PRO A 338 -8.97 -21.54 -20.78
CA PRO A 338 -10.00 -21.10 -21.71
C PRO A 338 -9.45 -20.95 -23.13
N LYS A 339 -10.20 -21.44 -24.12
CA LYS A 339 -9.98 -21.23 -25.55
C LYS A 339 -11.23 -20.63 -26.15
N VAL A 340 -11.07 -19.62 -27.00
CA VAL A 340 -12.22 -18.98 -27.66
C VAL A 340 -12.78 -19.94 -28.72
N THR A 341 -13.91 -20.56 -28.40
CA THR A 341 -14.67 -21.38 -29.36
C THR A 341 -15.58 -20.50 -30.22
N PRO A 342 -16.13 -21.00 -31.34
CA PRO A 342 -17.12 -20.26 -32.13
C PRO A 342 -18.35 -19.82 -31.31
N TYR A 343 -18.72 -20.62 -30.30
CA TYR A 343 -19.80 -20.27 -29.39
C TYR A 343 -19.43 -19.08 -28.49
N VAL A 344 -18.24 -19.14 -27.88
CA VAL A 344 -17.72 -18.06 -27.02
C VAL A 344 -17.54 -16.77 -27.82
N ALA A 345 -17.06 -16.85 -29.06
CA ALA A 345 -16.88 -15.69 -29.93
C ALA A 345 -18.22 -14.98 -30.24
N LYS A 346 -19.31 -15.74 -30.36
CA LYS A 346 -20.65 -15.21 -30.65
C LYS A 346 -21.34 -14.60 -29.42
N HIS A 347 -21.09 -15.12 -28.22
CA HIS A 347 -21.80 -14.70 -27.01
C HIS A 347 -20.92 -13.83 -26.11
N ASN A 348 -21.24 -12.54 -26.03
CA ASN A 348 -20.45 -11.54 -25.29
C ASN A 348 -20.22 -11.92 -23.82
N HIS A 349 -21.22 -12.50 -23.15
CA HIS A 349 -21.12 -12.88 -21.75
C HIS A 349 -20.12 -14.03 -21.53
N TYR A 350 -20.08 -15.03 -22.41
CA TYR A 350 -19.03 -16.06 -22.42
C TYR A 350 -17.66 -15.46 -22.77
N ARG A 351 -17.57 -14.60 -23.78
CA ARG A 351 -16.31 -13.97 -24.20
C ARG A 351 -15.64 -13.21 -23.07
N LYS A 352 -16.39 -12.37 -22.35
CA LYS A 352 -15.87 -11.58 -21.21
C LYS A 352 -15.45 -12.50 -20.06
N THR A 353 -16.24 -13.53 -19.74
CA THR A 353 -15.87 -14.53 -18.72
C THR A 353 -14.59 -15.27 -19.10
N PHE A 354 -14.47 -15.74 -20.35
CA PHE A 354 -13.28 -16.46 -20.82
C PHE A 354 -12.03 -15.60 -20.76
N TYR A 355 -12.15 -14.32 -21.15
CA TYR A 355 -11.08 -13.35 -21.01
C TYR A 355 -10.65 -13.18 -19.55
N LEU A 356 -11.58 -13.00 -18.60
CA LEU A 356 -11.26 -12.87 -17.17
C LEU A 356 -10.60 -14.15 -16.60
N ILE A 357 -11.04 -15.33 -17.03
CA ILE A 357 -10.43 -16.60 -16.63
C ILE A 357 -9.01 -16.73 -17.21
N GLU A 358 -8.78 -16.30 -18.45
CA GLU A 358 -7.45 -16.27 -19.06
C GLU A 358 -6.52 -15.35 -18.27
N GLN A 359 -6.97 -14.15 -17.91
CA GLN A 359 -6.20 -13.25 -17.05
C GLN A 359 -5.85 -13.88 -15.71
N TYR A 360 -6.76 -14.66 -15.10
CA TYR A 360 -6.51 -15.38 -13.85
C TYR A 360 -5.36 -16.39 -13.96
N HIS A 361 -5.21 -17.05 -15.11
CA HIS A 361 -4.11 -17.99 -15.35
C HIS A 361 -2.76 -17.30 -15.55
N HIS A 362 -2.75 -16.11 -16.14
CA HIS A 362 -1.54 -15.31 -16.34
C HIS A 362 -1.17 -14.42 -15.15
N ALA A 363 -2.06 -14.23 -14.19
CA ALA A 363 -1.82 -13.37 -13.04
C ALA A 363 -0.82 -13.98 -12.04
N PRO A 364 0.15 -13.19 -11.56
CA PRO A 364 1.07 -13.64 -10.52
C PRO A 364 0.32 -13.92 -9.21
N THR A 365 0.79 -14.90 -8.46
CA THR A 365 0.29 -15.16 -7.10
C THR A 365 0.57 -13.94 -6.22
N PRO A 366 -0.42 -13.41 -5.48
CA PRO A 366 -0.16 -12.34 -4.53
C PRO A 366 0.84 -12.80 -3.47
N SER A 367 2.04 -12.22 -3.47
CA SER A 367 2.90 -12.22 -2.30
C SER A 367 2.33 -11.20 -1.32
N PHE A 368 1.80 -11.65 -0.18
CA PHE A 368 1.38 -10.71 0.84
C PHE A 368 2.61 -10.18 1.57
N ILE A 369 3.01 -8.97 1.22
CA ILE A 369 4.06 -8.12 1.82
C ILE A 369 3.52 -7.57 3.17
N GLY A 370 2.92 -8.42 4.00
CA GLY A 370 2.34 -7.99 5.29
C GLY A 370 3.41 -7.73 6.34
N LYS A 371 4.37 -8.66 6.44
CA LYS A 371 5.52 -8.53 7.33
C LYS A 371 6.46 -7.41 6.87
N GLU A 372 6.60 -7.21 5.56
CA GLU A 372 7.48 -6.18 5.00
C GLU A 372 6.91 -4.74 5.14
N LEU A 373 5.59 -4.55 5.02
CA LEU A 373 4.94 -3.24 5.17
C LEU A 373 5.24 -2.59 6.53
N PHE A 374 5.29 -3.42 7.57
CA PHE A 374 5.55 -2.97 8.94
C PHE A 374 7.02 -3.15 9.37
N SER A 375 7.81 -3.94 8.64
CA SER A 375 9.25 -4.09 8.93
C SER A 375 10.08 -2.87 8.52
N GLY A 376 9.60 -2.06 7.56
CA GLY A 376 10.19 -0.74 7.24
C GLY A 376 9.83 0.35 8.24
N LEU A 377 8.79 0.14 9.07
CA LEU A 377 8.27 1.13 10.02
C LEU A 377 9.00 1.09 11.38
N LYS A 378 10.33 0.96 11.38
CA LYS A 378 11.15 0.86 12.61
C LYS A 378 11.40 2.22 13.30
N ASN A 379 11.09 3.31 12.62
CA ASN A 379 11.21 4.69 13.11
C ASN A 379 9.82 5.30 13.32
N LEU A 380 9.52 5.73 14.55
CA LEU A 380 8.22 6.33 14.88
C LEU A 380 7.95 7.61 14.10
N SER A 381 8.99 8.31 13.66
CA SER A 381 8.86 9.51 12.82
C SER A 381 8.22 9.16 11.47
N ILE A 382 8.65 8.06 10.84
CA ILE A 382 8.09 7.59 9.56
C ILE A 382 6.66 7.08 9.75
N VAL A 383 6.40 6.35 10.84
CA VAL A 383 5.03 5.91 11.20
C VAL A 383 4.11 7.12 11.37
N TYR A 384 4.59 8.15 12.06
CA TYR A 384 3.85 9.37 12.31
C TYR A 384 3.57 10.13 11.02
N GLU A 385 4.58 10.32 10.18
CA GLU A 385 4.44 10.97 8.88
C GLU A 385 3.44 10.24 7.98
N THR A 386 3.54 8.90 7.90
CA THR A 386 2.57 8.07 7.17
C THR A 386 1.16 8.23 7.75
N THR A 387 1.02 8.26 9.08
CA THR A 387 -0.26 8.49 9.75
C THR A 387 -0.83 9.87 9.39
N VAL A 388 0.02 10.90 9.39
CA VAL A 388 -0.35 12.27 9.02
C VAL A 388 -0.78 12.34 7.55
N LEU A 389 -0.10 11.65 6.63
CA LEU A 389 -0.51 11.59 5.22
C LEU A 389 -1.96 11.11 5.06
N ILE A 390 -2.34 10.05 5.77
CA ILE A 390 -3.71 9.50 5.74
C ILE A 390 -4.70 10.47 6.40
N LEU A 391 -4.34 11.06 7.54
CA LEU A 391 -5.17 12.08 8.18
C LEU A 391 -5.38 13.29 7.29
N LEU A 392 -4.37 13.74 6.56
CA LEU A 392 -4.49 14.86 5.63
C LEU A 392 -5.47 14.56 4.50
N HIS A 393 -5.49 13.33 3.96
CA HIS A 393 -6.50 12.94 2.98
C HIS A 393 -7.91 13.12 3.53
N GLU A 394 -8.19 12.59 4.72
CA GLU A 394 -9.49 12.72 5.38
C GLU A 394 -9.85 14.19 5.64
N ILE A 395 -8.91 14.96 6.21
CA ILE A 395 -9.12 16.36 6.60
C ILE A 395 -9.36 17.25 5.38
N ILE A 396 -8.62 17.03 4.28
CA ILE A 396 -8.81 17.77 3.02
C ILE A 396 -10.19 17.47 2.44
N GLN A 397 -10.57 16.19 2.36
CA GLN A 397 -11.87 15.77 1.86
C GLN A 397 -13.02 16.36 2.71
N GLU A 398 -12.90 16.34 4.03
CA GLU A 398 -13.90 16.86 4.96
C GLU A 398 -14.00 18.40 4.90
N SER A 399 -12.87 19.10 5.00
CA SER A 399 -12.81 20.56 5.10
C SER A 399 -13.25 21.26 3.80
N TYR A 400 -12.80 20.73 2.66
CA TYR A 400 -13.07 21.33 1.35
C TYR A 400 -14.25 20.65 0.62
N LYS A 401 -14.75 19.51 1.10
CA LYS A 401 -15.78 18.70 0.42
C LYS A 401 -15.35 18.33 -0.99
N VAL A 402 -14.12 17.84 -1.12
CA VAL A 402 -13.48 17.46 -2.40
C VAL A 402 -13.34 15.95 -2.50
N GLN A 403 -13.21 15.44 -3.72
CA GLN A 403 -12.96 14.02 -3.98
C GLN A 403 -11.58 13.84 -4.61
N LEU A 404 -10.92 12.73 -4.28
CA LEU A 404 -9.63 12.36 -4.87
C LEU A 404 -9.86 11.88 -6.32
N ILE A 405 -9.32 12.61 -7.28
CA ILE A 405 -9.50 12.32 -8.72
C ILE A 405 -8.27 11.64 -9.32
N GLU A 406 -7.07 12.12 -8.95
CA GLU A 406 -5.81 11.59 -9.47
C GLU A 406 -4.81 11.36 -8.34
N GLN A 407 -4.04 10.27 -8.47
CA GLN A 407 -2.84 10.03 -7.69
C GLN A 407 -1.80 9.33 -8.57
N ASN A 408 -0.54 9.70 -8.40
CA ASN A 408 0.57 9.11 -9.14
C ASN A 408 1.91 9.30 -8.42
N TYR A 409 2.92 8.59 -8.92
CA TYR A 409 4.31 8.81 -8.57
C TYR A 409 4.95 9.79 -9.55
N ARG A 410 5.68 10.76 -9.01
CA ARG A 410 6.43 11.78 -9.76
C ARG A 410 7.90 11.72 -9.38
N LEU A 411 8.75 11.54 -10.38
CA LEU A 411 10.18 11.61 -10.21
C LEU A 411 10.60 13.07 -10.00
N HIS A 412 11.33 13.32 -8.91
CA HIS A 412 11.95 14.60 -8.63
C HIS A 412 13.46 14.54 -8.93
N SER A 413 13.95 15.47 -9.74
CA SER A 413 15.36 15.66 -10.07
C SER A 413 15.64 17.14 -10.32
N GLU A 414 16.89 17.55 -10.20
CA GLU A 414 17.35 18.93 -10.45
C GLU A 414 17.08 19.40 -11.89
N GLU A 415 17.14 18.46 -12.84
CA GLU A 415 16.92 18.70 -14.27
C GLU A 415 15.43 18.81 -14.63
N LEU A 416 14.55 18.63 -13.63
CA LEU A 416 13.10 18.60 -13.80
C LEU A 416 12.45 19.82 -13.11
N PRO A 417 11.30 20.30 -13.63
CA PRO A 417 10.57 21.38 -12.99
C PRO A 417 10.02 20.98 -11.62
N PHE A 418 9.63 21.97 -10.81
CA PHE A 418 9.00 21.72 -9.52
C PHE A 418 7.75 20.84 -9.67
N GLY A 419 7.57 19.93 -8.72
CA GLY A 419 6.46 18.98 -8.74
C GLY A 419 6.74 17.74 -9.60
N GLY A 420 7.93 17.62 -10.18
CA GLY A 420 8.42 16.40 -10.82
C GLY A 420 7.67 15.98 -12.08
N VAL A 421 8.11 14.87 -12.68
CA VAL A 421 7.48 14.29 -13.88
C VAL A 421 6.87 12.94 -13.53
N LYS A 422 5.64 12.72 -14.00
CA LYS A 422 4.93 11.46 -13.82
C LYS A 422 5.66 10.32 -14.52
N ILE A 423 6.03 9.28 -13.78
CA ILE A 423 6.64 8.06 -14.30
C ILE A 423 5.87 6.83 -13.79
N GLU A 424 6.21 5.64 -14.30
CA GLU A 424 5.74 4.41 -13.68
C GLU A 424 6.31 4.30 -12.27
N ARG A 425 5.44 3.98 -11.31
CA ARG A 425 5.80 3.92 -9.89
C ARG A 425 6.79 2.77 -9.66
N PRO A 426 7.97 3.03 -9.07
CA PRO A 426 8.91 1.98 -8.72
C PRO A 426 8.31 0.98 -7.71
N THR A 427 8.83 -0.24 -7.71
CA THR A 427 8.46 -1.27 -6.73
C THR A 427 8.80 -0.79 -5.31
N ASN A 428 7.87 -0.92 -4.37
CA ASN A 428 7.97 -0.49 -2.96
C ASN A 428 7.91 1.02 -2.68
N GLU A 429 7.74 1.87 -3.70
CA GLU A 429 7.54 3.31 -3.51
C GLU A 429 6.06 3.66 -3.36
N ILE A 430 5.74 4.69 -2.56
CA ILE A 430 4.36 5.19 -2.44
C ILE A 430 4.08 6.33 -3.43
N ASN A 431 2.82 6.53 -3.82
CA ASN A 431 2.47 7.72 -4.61
C ASN A 431 2.83 9.00 -3.83
N ASN A 432 3.38 9.99 -4.52
CA ASN A 432 3.86 11.23 -3.92
C ASN A 432 3.12 12.49 -4.43
N TYR A 433 2.09 12.30 -5.27
CA TYR A 433 1.23 13.36 -5.76
C TYR A 433 -0.23 12.94 -5.72
N PHE A 434 -1.08 13.82 -5.17
CA PHE A 434 -2.53 13.62 -5.03
C PHE A 434 -3.29 14.88 -5.46
N LEU A 435 -4.36 14.70 -6.23
CA LEU A 435 -5.19 15.77 -6.74
C LEU A 435 -6.64 15.57 -6.32
N PHE A 436 -7.13 16.49 -5.49
CA PHE A 436 -8.51 16.54 -5.05
C PHE A 436 -9.24 17.66 -5.78
N LYS A 437 -10.46 17.39 -6.24
CA LYS A 437 -11.27 18.40 -6.93
C LYS A 437 -12.72 18.40 -6.48
N ASN A 438 -13.34 19.56 -6.59
CA ASN A 438 -14.77 19.75 -6.71
C ASN A 438 -15.05 20.96 -7.62
N GLU A 439 -16.28 21.46 -7.63
CA GLU A 439 -16.64 22.60 -8.48
C GLU A 439 -15.92 23.91 -8.11
N ASN A 440 -15.42 24.06 -6.87
CA ASN A 440 -14.91 25.33 -6.34
C ASN A 440 -13.40 25.32 -6.07
N TYR A 441 -12.83 24.14 -5.78
CA TYR A 441 -11.45 23.97 -5.36
C TYR A 441 -10.75 22.86 -6.15
N ASP A 442 -9.52 23.16 -6.54
CA ASP A 442 -8.53 22.22 -7.04
C ASP A 442 -7.37 22.20 -6.03
N ILE A 443 -7.16 21.06 -5.36
CA ILE A 443 -6.16 20.91 -4.30
C ILE A 443 -5.13 19.87 -4.71
N GLU A 444 -3.88 20.31 -4.86
CA GLU A 444 -2.73 19.43 -5.09
C GLU A 444 -2.01 19.22 -3.76
N LEU A 445 -1.76 17.96 -3.41
CA LEU A 445 -0.93 17.56 -2.27
C LEU A 445 0.28 16.81 -2.81
N PHE A 446 1.47 17.34 -2.53
CA PHE A 446 2.74 16.70 -2.81
C PHE A 446 3.32 16.15 -1.51
N TYR A 447 3.78 14.91 -1.54
CA TYR A 447 4.45 14.24 -0.43
C TYR A 447 5.96 14.14 -0.74
N GLU A 448 6.81 14.54 0.20
CA GLU A 448 8.27 14.59 0.05
C GLU A 448 8.76 15.27 -1.25
N ALA A 449 8.10 16.37 -1.64
CA ALA A 449 8.47 17.07 -2.86
C ALA A 449 9.79 17.84 -2.71
N LYS A 450 10.74 17.54 -3.58
CA LYS A 450 12.03 18.24 -3.62
C LYS A 450 11.91 19.61 -4.27
N ILE A 451 12.41 20.63 -3.59
CA ILE A 451 12.51 22.03 -4.03
C ILE A 451 13.99 22.35 -4.25
N PHE A 452 14.40 22.37 -5.51
CA PHE A 452 15.77 22.66 -5.92
C PHE A 452 16.02 24.18 -6.04
N PRO A 453 17.29 24.61 -6.05
CA PRO A 453 17.65 25.98 -6.38
C PRO A 453 17.23 26.36 -7.80
N LEU A 454 17.14 27.66 -8.08
CA LEU A 454 16.80 28.17 -9.41
C LEU A 454 17.80 27.64 -10.45
N SER A 455 17.28 27.00 -11.49
CA SER A 455 18.06 26.41 -12.59
C SER A 455 17.49 26.79 -13.96
N THR A 456 18.22 26.46 -15.03
CA THR A 456 17.75 26.61 -16.41
C THR A 456 16.50 25.78 -16.73
N HIS A 457 16.20 24.78 -15.91
CA HIS A 457 15.05 23.88 -16.06
C HIS A 457 13.81 24.37 -15.31
N SER A 458 13.95 25.38 -14.44
CA SER A 458 12.84 25.96 -13.70
C SER A 458 11.84 26.65 -14.62
N LYS A 459 10.55 26.46 -14.37
CA LYS A 459 9.45 27.03 -15.14
C LYS A 459 8.69 28.08 -14.33
N LYS A 460 7.95 28.94 -15.03
CA LYS A 460 7.01 29.88 -14.41
C LYS A 460 6.09 29.13 -13.44
N GLY A 461 6.02 29.62 -12.20
CA GLY A 461 5.18 29.05 -11.16
C GLY A 461 5.87 28.00 -10.28
N ASP A 462 7.09 27.57 -10.63
CA ASP A 462 7.87 26.62 -9.84
C ASP A 462 8.30 27.23 -8.51
N LEU A 463 8.35 26.38 -7.48
CA LEU A 463 8.97 26.72 -6.20
C LEU A 463 10.47 26.45 -6.29
N VAL A 464 11.27 27.41 -5.84
CA VAL A 464 12.73 27.30 -5.83
C VAL A 464 13.28 27.64 -4.45
N ASN A 465 14.38 26.97 -4.11
CA ASN A 465 15.15 27.21 -2.90
C ASN A 465 16.12 28.37 -3.14
N THR A 466 16.10 29.37 -2.25
CA THR A 466 16.99 30.54 -2.30
C THR A 466 17.96 30.59 -1.13
N SER A 467 18.13 29.50 -0.38
CA SER A 467 19.09 29.44 0.73
C SER A 467 20.54 29.45 0.24
N ASN A 468 21.44 29.97 1.08
CA ASN A 468 22.87 30.05 0.79
C ASN A 468 23.63 28.78 1.21
N ASN A 469 22.99 27.62 1.13
CA ASN A 469 23.58 26.36 1.58
C ASN A 469 24.48 25.75 0.49
N ILE A 470 25.59 25.16 0.92
CA ILE A 470 26.64 24.64 0.02
C ILE A 470 26.20 23.29 -0.56
N ASP A 471 26.43 23.10 -1.86
CA ASP A 471 26.22 21.84 -2.55
C ASP A 471 27.15 20.74 -2.00
N SER A 472 26.62 19.53 -1.86
CA SER A 472 27.42 18.40 -1.39
C SER A 472 27.95 17.61 -2.58
N ASN A 473 29.26 17.36 -2.64
CA ASN A 473 29.84 16.44 -3.61
C ASN A 473 29.30 15.00 -3.49
N LYS A 474 28.71 14.64 -2.33
CA LYS A 474 28.18 13.31 -2.04
C LYS A 474 26.65 13.20 -2.24
N TYR A 475 25.91 14.26 -1.90
CA TYR A 475 24.44 14.25 -1.93
C TYR A 475 23.82 15.12 -3.04
N GLY A 476 24.65 15.72 -3.90
CA GLY A 476 24.22 16.59 -4.98
C GLY A 476 23.84 17.99 -4.51
N LYS A 477 23.09 18.71 -5.35
CA LYS A 477 22.67 20.08 -5.02
C LYS A 477 21.73 20.13 -3.83
N HIS A 478 21.94 21.14 -3.00
CA HIS A 478 21.14 21.33 -1.80
C HIS A 478 19.68 21.64 -2.17
N HIS A 479 18.75 20.83 -1.66
CA HIS A 479 17.32 21.01 -1.87
C HIS A 479 16.55 20.94 -0.55
N PHE A 480 15.40 21.59 -0.52
CA PHE A 480 14.44 21.39 0.56
C PHE A 480 13.48 20.26 0.21
N CYS A 481 13.14 19.46 1.21
CA CYS A 481 12.19 18.36 1.10
C CYS A 481 11.26 18.46 2.32
N PRO A 482 10.24 19.33 2.29
CA PRO A 482 9.17 19.28 3.29
C PRO A 482 8.35 18.01 3.11
N ASP A 483 7.81 17.50 4.21
CA ASP A 483 7.01 16.27 4.19
C ASP A 483 5.76 16.44 3.32
N PHE A 484 5.10 17.60 3.39
CA PHE A 484 3.93 17.90 2.56
C PHE A 484 3.93 19.32 2.02
N ILE A 485 3.54 19.47 0.74
CA ILE A 485 3.22 20.76 0.11
C ILE A 485 1.80 20.67 -0.41
N MET A 486 0.93 21.54 0.08
CA MET A 486 -0.44 21.65 -0.41
C MET A 486 -0.63 22.96 -1.19
N LYS A 487 -1.10 22.85 -2.43
CA LYS A 487 -1.52 23.99 -3.26
C LYS A 487 -3.03 23.98 -3.38
N VAL A 488 -3.68 25.02 -2.86
CA VAL A 488 -5.14 25.19 -2.95
C VAL A 488 -5.45 26.27 -3.98
N ASN A 489 -5.97 25.85 -5.12
CA ASN A 489 -6.54 26.72 -6.13
C ASN A 489 -8.04 26.86 -5.86
N SER A 490 -8.53 28.09 -5.74
CA SER A 490 -9.97 28.37 -5.62
C SER A 490 -10.40 29.32 -6.72
N LYS A 491 -11.58 29.10 -7.29
CA LYS A 491 -12.17 30.01 -8.28
C LYS A 491 -12.37 31.43 -7.75
N SER A 492 -12.55 31.57 -6.43
CA SER A 492 -12.79 32.85 -5.74
C SER A 492 -11.51 33.60 -5.37
N TRP A 493 -10.33 33.01 -5.60
CA TRP A 493 -9.08 33.54 -5.07
C TRP A 493 -8.00 33.55 -6.16
N LYS A 494 -7.46 34.75 -6.45
CA LYS A 494 -6.62 35.00 -7.65
C LYS A 494 -5.37 34.12 -7.77
N ASN A 495 -4.66 33.86 -6.67
CA ASN A 495 -3.37 33.16 -6.69
C ASN A 495 -3.39 31.92 -5.79
N PRO A 496 -2.83 30.76 -6.19
CA PRO A 496 -2.80 29.55 -5.36
C PRO A 496 -2.37 29.84 -3.92
N LEU A 497 -3.10 29.30 -2.95
CA LEU A 497 -2.67 29.29 -1.56
C LEU A 497 -1.70 28.13 -1.38
N ILE A 498 -0.43 28.45 -1.13
CA ILE A 498 0.62 27.45 -0.88
C ILE A 498 0.82 27.29 0.63
N ILE A 499 0.67 26.05 1.08
CA ILE A 499 0.76 25.64 2.47
C ILE A 499 1.84 24.55 2.54
N ILE A 500 2.78 24.71 3.46
CA ILE A 500 3.77 23.67 3.77
C ILE A 500 3.35 23.04 5.09
N LEU A 501 3.35 21.70 5.13
CA LEU A 501 3.14 20.94 6.36
C LEU A 501 4.34 20.04 6.58
N ASP A 502 4.86 20.06 7.80
CA ASP A 502 6.07 19.31 8.18
C ASP A 502 5.78 18.60 9.50
N ALA A 503 5.81 17.26 9.46
CA ALA A 503 5.47 16.36 10.55
C ALA A 503 6.71 16.05 11.39
N LYS A 504 6.60 16.27 12.70
CA LYS A 504 7.67 16.09 13.67
C LYS A 504 7.20 15.23 14.83
N TYR A 505 7.83 14.07 15.01
CA TYR A 505 7.61 13.22 16.18
C TYR A 505 8.34 13.77 17.42
N LYS A 506 7.85 14.92 17.90
CA LYS A 506 8.41 15.73 19.00
C LYS A 506 7.28 16.32 19.84
N ASP A 507 7.63 16.91 20.99
CA ASP A 507 6.71 17.65 21.85
C ASP A 507 6.68 19.15 21.55
N ALA A 508 5.63 19.82 22.03
CA ALA A 508 5.42 21.25 21.82
C ALA A 508 6.60 22.12 22.30
N LYS A 509 7.26 21.73 23.41
CA LYS A 509 8.41 22.47 23.95
C LYS A 509 9.59 22.45 22.99
N THR A 510 9.95 21.27 22.48
CA THR A 510 11.03 21.09 21.51
C THR A 510 10.73 21.85 20.23
N ILE A 511 9.48 21.79 19.74
CA ILE A 511 9.06 22.55 18.55
C ILE A 511 9.24 24.05 18.76
N LYS A 512 8.84 24.56 19.93
CA LYS A 512 8.91 25.98 20.27
C LYS A 512 10.34 26.49 20.41
N GLU A 513 11.22 25.69 21.01
CA GLU A 513 12.61 26.07 21.28
C GLU A 513 13.52 25.92 20.06
N HIS A 514 13.26 24.97 19.17
CA HIS A 514 14.20 24.60 18.10
C HIS A 514 13.61 24.63 16.70
N ASP A 515 12.39 24.12 16.49
CA ASP A 515 11.91 23.86 15.13
C ASP A 515 11.15 25.04 14.50
N ILE A 516 10.34 25.78 15.27
CA ILE A 516 9.41 26.77 14.68
C ILE A 516 10.14 27.91 13.94
N ASP A 517 11.20 28.45 14.53
CA ASP A 517 11.97 29.54 13.93
C ASP A 517 12.84 29.05 12.76
N GLU A 518 13.45 27.87 12.91
CA GLU A 518 14.25 27.24 11.86
C GLU A 518 13.40 26.94 10.64
N LEU A 519 12.26 26.26 10.81
CA LEU A 519 11.37 25.89 9.71
C LEU A 519 10.67 27.11 9.11
N THR A 520 10.36 28.13 9.91
CA THR A 520 9.86 29.42 9.41
C THR A 520 10.89 30.05 8.48
N ARG A 521 12.15 30.13 8.89
CA ARG A 521 13.23 30.66 8.04
C ARG A 521 13.42 29.80 6.78
N LYS A 522 13.42 28.48 6.92
CA LYS A 522 13.59 27.53 5.83
C LYS A 522 12.49 27.63 4.79
N TYR A 523 11.23 27.60 5.21
CA TYR A 523 10.09 27.41 4.30
C TYR A 523 9.31 28.68 3.99
N LEU A 524 9.14 29.60 4.95
CA LEU A 524 8.41 30.85 4.70
C LEU A 524 9.31 31.91 4.07
N LEU A 525 10.61 31.95 4.41
CA LEU A 525 11.52 33.00 3.92
C LEU A 525 12.38 32.57 2.73
N ASN A 526 12.82 31.30 2.65
CA ASN A 526 13.77 30.86 1.63
C ASN A 526 13.16 30.07 0.47
N ILE A 527 11.83 30.00 0.37
CA ILE A 527 11.13 29.43 -0.79
C ILE A 527 10.51 30.58 -1.58
N HIS A 528 10.83 30.65 -2.87
CA HIS A 528 10.32 31.68 -3.78
C HIS A 528 9.69 31.06 -5.02
N GLN A 529 8.85 31.84 -5.72
CA GLN A 529 8.23 31.42 -6.96
C GLN A 529 8.89 32.09 -8.16
N VAL A 530 9.09 31.31 -9.22
CA VAL A 530 9.61 31.81 -10.51
C VAL A 530 8.52 32.57 -11.28
N ASN A 531 8.80 33.81 -11.65
CA ASN A 531 7.92 34.66 -12.47
C ASN A 531 8.19 34.50 -13.98
N GLU A 532 7.45 35.23 -14.82
CA GLU A 532 7.52 35.17 -16.30
C GLU A 532 8.93 35.44 -16.87
N ASN A 533 9.75 36.24 -16.18
CA ASN A 533 11.08 36.65 -16.66
C ASN A 533 12.23 35.92 -15.96
N MET A 534 12.00 34.73 -15.36
CA MET A 534 12.95 34.05 -14.45
C MET A 534 13.34 34.87 -13.20
N ALA A 535 12.73 36.05 -13.01
CA ALA A 535 12.83 36.82 -11.78
C ALA A 535 12.09 36.11 -10.63
N LEU A 536 12.59 36.26 -9.42
CA LEU A 536 11.96 35.71 -8.23
C LEU A 536 10.94 36.70 -7.66
N GLY A 537 9.73 36.23 -7.38
CA GLY A 537 8.69 36.99 -6.68
C GLY A 537 8.91 37.00 -5.16
N MET A 538 7.93 37.52 -4.41
CA MET A 538 7.87 37.27 -2.96
C MET A 538 7.61 35.80 -2.66
N SER A 539 7.94 35.35 -1.45
CA SER A 539 7.58 34.00 -0.99
C SER A 539 6.09 33.71 -1.21
N PRO A 540 5.76 32.64 -1.96
CA PRO A 540 4.39 32.28 -2.27
C PRO A 540 3.74 31.52 -1.11
N VAL A 541 4.54 31.00 -0.17
CA VAL A 541 4.08 30.24 0.98
C VAL A 541 3.37 31.17 1.95
N LYS A 542 2.09 30.90 2.22
CA LYS A 542 1.27 31.73 3.13
C LYS A 542 1.10 31.10 4.50
N MET A 543 1.28 29.80 4.60
CA MET A 543 1.07 29.06 5.84
C MET A 543 2.11 27.97 5.97
N LEU A 544 2.73 27.89 7.14
CA LEU A 544 3.53 26.75 7.58
C LEU A 544 2.82 26.09 8.76
N PHE A 545 2.44 24.83 8.60
CA PHE A 545 1.98 23.98 9.69
C PHE A 545 3.10 23.03 10.12
N ILE A 546 3.45 23.08 11.40
CA ILE A 546 4.35 22.08 12.00
C ILE A 546 3.46 21.11 12.77
N LEU A 547 3.32 19.89 12.27
CA LEU A 547 2.42 18.89 12.84
C LEU A 547 3.22 18.07 13.84
N PHE A 548 2.84 18.05 15.11
CA PHE A 548 3.62 17.36 16.14
C PHE A 548 2.84 16.31 16.91
N ALA A 549 3.57 15.31 17.39
CA ALA A 549 2.98 14.07 17.90
C ALA A 549 2.76 14.07 19.41
N HIS A 550 3.61 14.73 20.23
CA HIS A 550 3.53 14.66 21.69
C HIS A 550 2.88 15.91 22.31
N ASN A 551 1.89 15.69 23.19
CA ASN A 551 1.16 16.77 23.87
C ASN A 551 1.40 16.63 25.36
N SER A 552 2.53 17.12 25.85
CA SER A 552 2.79 17.17 27.29
C SER A 552 2.06 18.34 27.95
N GLU A 553 1.91 19.49 27.27
CA GLU A 553 1.38 20.72 27.88
C GLU A 553 0.54 21.60 26.92
N GLU A 554 0.97 21.77 25.67
CA GLU A 554 0.30 22.63 24.67
C GLU A 554 -0.11 21.82 23.43
N THR A 555 -1.32 22.05 22.91
CA THR A 555 -1.80 21.44 21.66
C THR A 555 -1.57 22.31 20.43
N VAL A 556 -1.28 23.61 20.64
CA VAL A 556 -1.04 24.58 19.57
C VAL A 556 0.04 25.56 20.01
N VAL A 557 1.15 25.61 19.26
CA VAL A 557 2.20 26.62 19.43
C VAL A 557 2.00 27.71 18.37
N ARG A 558 1.84 28.95 18.82
CA ARG A 558 1.50 30.09 17.96
C ARG A 558 2.72 31.00 17.78
N SER A 559 2.97 31.45 16.55
CA SER A 559 3.96 32.51 16.26
C SER A 559 3.37 33.93 16.40
N VAL A 560 2.04 34.05 16.45
CA VAL A 560 1.32 35.32 16.53
C VAL A 560 0.32 35.31 17.69
N ALA A 561 -0.13 36.49 18.12
CA ALA A 561 -1.15 36.60 19.15
C ALA A 561 -2.47 35.88 18.73
N PRO A 562 -3.25 35.30 19.66
CA PRO A 562 -4.43 34.51 19.33
C PRO A 562 -5.46 35.21 18.44
N GLN A 563 -5.64 36.52 18.61
CA GLN A 563 -6.54 37.33 17.78
C GLN A 563 -6.11 37.41 16.31
N HIS A 564 -4.82 37.19 16.02
CA HIS A 564 -4.22 37.25 14.69
C HIS A 564 -4.00 35.88 14.05
N CYS A 565 -4.21 34.78 14.77
CA CYS A 565 -4.19 33.44 14.19
C CYS A 565 -5.25 33.30 13.07
N ILE A 566 -5.10 32.32 12.18
CA ILE A 566 -6.05 32.10 11.07
C ILE A 566 -7.49 31.87 11.53
N ASN A 567 -7.68 31.25 12.69
CA ASN A 567 -8.98 31.04 13.31
C ASN A 567 -9.39 32.18 14.28
N GLY A 568 -8.58 33.23 14.40
CA GLY A 568 -8.82 34.40 15.22
C GLY A 568 -9.72 35.44 14.55
N GLN A 569 -9.94 36.56 15.23
CA GLN A 569 -10.81 37.65 14.76
C GLN A 569 -10.21 38.42 13.56
N PHE A 570 -8.88 38.59 13.56
CA PHE A 570 -8.14 39.40 12.58
C PHE A 570 -6.98 38.59 11.98
N PRO A 571 -7.28 37.54 11.19
CA PRO A 571 -6.27 36.59 10.72
C PRO A 571 -5.21 37.26 9.83
N VAL A 572 -3.93 36.95 10.08
CA VAL A 572 -2.79 37.46 9.29
C VAL A 572 -2.10 36.36 8.49
N LEU A 573 -1.54 36.72 7.34
CA LEU A 573 -0.71 35.87 6.49
C LEU A 573 0.48 36.70 5.97
N PRO A 574 1.69 36.11 5.81
CA PRO A 574 2.03 34.72 6.10
C PRO A 574 2.17 34.44 7.61
N GLN A 575 2.03 33.18 8.03
CA GLN A 575 2.29 32.77 9.42
C GLN A 575 2.75 31.32 9.54
N SER A 576 3.44 31.00 10.62
CA SER A 576 3.74 29.63 11.06
C SER A 576 2.93 29.26 12.30
N ILE A 577 2.49 28.02 12.39
CA ILE A 577 1.82 27.49 13.57
C ILE A 577 2.22 26.03 13.75
N ALA A 578 2.41 25.60 14.99
CA ALA A 578 2.53 24.18 15.29
C ALA A 578 1.22 23.67 15.87
N ILE A 579 0.74 22.54 15.40
CA ILE A 579 -0.51 21.91 15.84
C ILE A 579 -0.24 20.46 16.16
N SER A 580 -0.72 20.02 17.31
CA SER A 580 -0.75 18.61 17.62
C SER A 580 -1.72 17.89 16.70
N VAL A 581 -1.25 16.83 16.05
CA VAL A 581 -2.09 15.99 15.21
C VAL A 581 -1.89 14.54 15.59
N LYS A 582 -2.99 13.89 15.97
CA LYS A 582 -3.10 12.45 16.23
C LYS A 582 -4.43 11.95 15.67
N PRO A 583 -4.59 10.65 15.42
CA PRO A 583 -5.86 10.07 14.97
C PRO A 583 -7.09 10.53 15.76
N ASN A 584 -6.96 10.62 17.09
CA ASN A 584 -8.06 10.99 17.98
C ASN A 584 -8.23 12.52 18.18
N GLU A 585 -7.32 13.34 17.64
CA GLU A 585 -7.22 14.78 17.91
C GLU A 585 -7.10 15.62 16.62
N LYS A 586 -7.69 15.17 15.50
CA LYS A 586 -7.61 15.87 14.20
C LYS A 586 -8.45 17.14 14.08
N ASN A 587 -9.41 17.35 14.99
CA ASN A 587 -10.37 18.47 14.92
C ASN A 587 -9.71 19.84 14.91
N ILE A 588 -8.60 20.01 15.64
CA ILE A 588 -7.87 21.28 15.68
C ILE A 588 -7.37 21.63 14.28
N LEU A 589 -6.78 20.68 13.55
CA LEU A 589 -6.31 20.94 12.19
C LEU A 589 -7.47 21.22 11.22
N ILE A 590 -8.60 20.51 11.36
CA ILE A 590 -9.83 20.75 10.59
C ILE A 590 -10.32 22.19 10.79
N GLU A 591 -10.38 22.68 12.01
CA GLU A 591 -10.79 24.07 12.30
C GLU A 591 -9.91 25.10 11.59
N HIS A 592 -8.60 24.86 11.57
CA HIS A 592 -7.64 25.74 10.89
C HIS A 592 -7.82 25.70 9.36
N PHE A 593 -8.07 24.52 8.78
CA PHE A 593 -8.37 24.37 7.35
C PHE A 593 -9.69 25.05 6.97
N ILE A 594 -10.73 24.91 7.79
CA ILE A 594 -12.01 25.61 7.61
C ILE A 594 -11.81 27.13 7.72
N ALA A 595 -10.97 27.60 8.64
CA ALA A 595 -10.66 29.03 8.77
C ALA A 595 -9.93 29.58 7.54
N LEU A 596 -8.94 28.85 7.01
CA LEU A 596 -8.26 29.19 5.75
C LEU A 596 -9.24 29.26 4.58
N LYS A 597 -10.13 28.28 4.47
CA LYS A 597 -11.20 28.27 3.47
C LYS A 597 -12.09 29.52 3.57
N LYS A 598 -12.52 29.89 4.78
CA LYS A 598 -13.32 31.12 5.01
C LYS A 598 -12.58 32.39 4.60
N ILE A 599 -11.27 32.47 4.84
CA ILE A 599 -10.44 33.60 4.41
C ILE A 599 -10.43 33.66 2.87
N MET A 600 -10.26 32.51 2.22
CA MET A 600 -10.25 32.43 0.76
C MET A 600 -11.58 32.87 0.14
N ASP A 601 -12.70 32.46 0.72
CA ASP A 601 -14.03 32.77 0.19
C ASP A 601 -14.45 34.23 0.46
N LYS A 602 -13.95 34.86 1.53
CA LYS A 602 -14.32 36.25 1.92
C LYS A 602 -13.82 37.33 0.96
N LYS A 603 -12.75 37.11 0.20
CA LYS A 603 -12.22 38.12 -0.75
C LYS A 603 -13.12 38.40 -1.96
N ASN A 604 -14.26 37.72 -2.10
CA ASN A 604 -15.29 38.01 -3.11
C ASN A 604 -16.22 39.19 -2.76
N LYS A 605 -16.12 39.80 -1.56
CA LYS A 605 -17.03 40.88 -1.12
C LYS A 605 -16.41 42.28 -1.04
N SER A 606 -15.20 42.48 -1.57
CA SER A 606 -14.53 43.80 -1.62
C SER A 606 -14.26 44.25 -3.04
#